data_AF-A0A7G5LMB3-F1
#
_entry.id   AF-A0A7G5LMB3-F1
#
_cell.length_a   1.000
_cell.length_b   1.000
_cell.length_c   1.000
_cell.angle_alpha   90.00
_cell.angle_beta   90.00
_cell.angle_gamma   90.00
#
_symmetry.space_group_name_H-M   'P 1'
#
loop_
_entity.id
_entity.type
_entity.pdbx_description
1 polymer ?
#
loop_
_entity_poly.entity_id
_entity_poly.type
_entity_poly.pdbx_seq_one_letter_code
_entity_poly.pdbx_strand_id
1 'polypeptide(L)'
;MRSILSVNSYIAPKLLRIVYWIGLICIGVFALAGIYNALTYTGDLRLSTPQTGFVSLVIVIFLTIAATIIWRLAVELILVVFSIHDLLRDIRNQVAPNPQPVYNRRSTDPR
;
A
#
# COMPACT_ATOMS: atom_id res chain seq x y z
N MET A 1 25.66 -14.23 -5.39
CA MET A 1 24.20 -13.92 -5.45
C MET A 1 23.61 -13.76 -4.04
N ARG A 2 24.11 -12.79 -3.26
CA ARG A 2 23.65 -12.50 -1.90
C ARG A 2 23.68 -10.98 -1.71
N SER A 3 22.65 -10.27 -2.17
CA SER A 3 22.54 -8.81 -1.95
C SER A 3 21.10 -8.28 -2.02
N ILE A 4 20.09 -9.16 -2.03
CA ILE A 4 18.67 -8.77 -2.13
C ILE A 4 17.96 -8.72 -0.77
N LEU A 5 18.65 -8.99 0.34
CA LEU A 5 18.02 -9.08 1.68
C LEU A 5 18.36 -7.90 2.62
N SER A 6 19.15 -6.91 2.16
CA SER A 6 19.38 -5.67 2.90
C SER A 6 18.41 -4.57 2.44
N VAL A 7 17.12 -4.89 2.34
CA VAL A 7 16.12 -3.95 1.82
C VAL A 7 15.96 -2.78 2.79
N ASN A 8 16.43 -1.63 2.32
CA ASN A 8 16.21 -0.27 2.80
C ASN A 8 15.00 -0.08 3.73
N SER A 9 15.25 0.01 5.05
CA SER A 9 14.27 0.46 6.06
C SER A 9 13.68 1.85 5.79
N TYR A 10 14.21 2.62 4.83
CA TYR A 10 13.73 3.97 4.51
C TYR A 10 12.83 4.07 3.26
N ILE A 11 12.54 2.96 2.58
CA ILE A 11 11.79 2.98 1.31
C ILE A 11 10.29 2.73 1.48
N ALA A 12 9.87 2.05 2.55
CA ALA A 12 8.45 1.71 2.77
C ALA A 12 7.49 2.90 2.63
N PRO A 13 7.67 4.05 3.32
CA PRO A 13 6.73 5.17 3.20
C PRO A 13 6.75 5.83 1.82
N LYS A 14 7.90 5.85 1.13
CA LYS A 14 8.01 6.42 -0.23
C LYS A 14 7.38 5.51 -1.28
N LEU A 15 7.56 4.20 -1.16
CA LEU A 15 7.00 3.20 -2.07
C LEU A 15 5.48 3.15 -1.96
N LEU A 16 4.94 3.19 -0.73
CA LEU A 16 3.49 3.23 -0.50
C LEU A 16 2.82 4.47 -1.10
N ARG A 17 3.51 5.63 -1.12
CA ARG A 17 3.02 6.81 -1.84
C ARG A 17 2.85 6.54 -3.34
N ILE A 18 3.82 5.87 -3.97
CA ILE A 18 3.75 5.53 -5.40
C ILE A 18 2.61 4.53 -5.65
N VAL A 19 2.52 3.49 -4.82
CA VAL A 19 1.44 2.49 -4.90
C VAL A 19 0.07 3.15 -4.76
N TYR A 20 -0.10 4.08 -3.81
CA TYR A 20 -1.34 4.82 -3.61
C TYR A 20 -1.79 5.53 -4.89
N TRP A 21 -0.90 6.27 -5.55
CA TRP A 21 -1.21 6.98 -6.80
C TRP A 21 -1.57 6.01 -7.93
N ILE A 22 -0.84 4.90 -8.06
CA ILE A 22 -1.12 3.87 -9.06
C ILE A 22 -2.52 3.29 -8.85
N GLY A 23 -2.87 2.91 -7.62
CA GLY A 23 -4.20 2.37 -7.32
C GLY A 23 -5.32 3.37 -7.55
N LEU A 24 -5.09 4.65 -7.24
CA LEU A 24 -6.07 5.71 -7.53
C LEU A 24 -6.31 5.87 -9.04
N ILE A 25 -5.23 5.83 -9.83
CA ILE A 25 -5.31 5.86 -11.31
C ILE A 25 -6.07 4.63 -11.81
N CYS A 26 -5.78 3.43 -11.31
CA CYS A 26 -6.51 2.22 -11.67
C CYS A 26 -8.01 2.35 -11.37
N ILE A 27 -8.39 2.81 -10.17
CA ILE A 27 -9.80 3.02 -9.81
C ILE A 27 -10.45 4.04 -10.76
N GLY A 28 -9.76 5.12 -11.10
CA GLY A 28 -10.24 6.11 -12.07
C GLY A 28 -10.48 5.52 -13.47
N VAL A 29 -9.57 4.68 -13.96
CA VAL A 29 -9.73 3.99 -15.25
C VAL A 29 -10.89 2.99 -15.21
N PHE A 30 -11.03 2.22 -14.12
CA PHE A 30 -12.17 1.30 -13.95
C PHE A 30 -13.50 2.04 -13.85
N ALA A 31 -13.53 3.20 -13.18
CA ALA A 31 -14.72 4.05 -13.11
C ALA A 31 -15.11 4.56 -14.50
N LEU A 32 -14.14 5.05 -15.29
CA LEU A 32 -14.38 5.49 -16.67
C LEU A 32 -14.91 4.34 -17.55
N ALA A 33 -14.30 3.15 -17.44
CA ALA A 33 -14.77 1.97 -18.15
C ALA A 33 -16.19 1.58 -17.71
N GLY A 34 -16.50 1.64 -16.40
CA GLY A 34 -17.83 1.39 -15.87
C GLY A 34 -18.87 2.36 -16.42
N ILE A 35 -18.56 3.65 -16.49
CA ILE A 35 -19.43 4.68 -17.07
C ILE A 35 -19.64 4.42 -18.56
N TYR A 36 -18.58 4.12 -19.32
CA TYR A 36 -18.69 3.81 -20.75
C TYR A 36 -19.61 2.61 -21.01
N ASN A 37 -19.44 1.53 -20.23
CA ASN A 37 -20.32 0.37 -20.32
C ASN A 37 -21.78 0.73 -19.98
N ALA A 38 -21.99 1.47 -18.89
CA ALA A 38 -23.32 1.90 -18.46
C ALA A 38 -24.04 2.74 -19.54
N LEU A 39 -23.33 3.65 -20.21
CA LEU A 39 -23.86 4.45 -21.32
C LEU A 39 -24.22 3.58 -22.54
N THR A 40 -23.37 2.59 -22.87
CA THR A 40 -23.59 1.68 -24.00
C THR A 40 -24.87 0.85 -23.82
N TYR A 41 -25.17 0.38 -22.61
CA TYR A 41 -26.42 -0.34 -22.30
C TYR A 41 -27.69 0.49 -22.55
N THR A 42 -27.59 1.82 -22.42
CA THR A 42 -28.69 2.75 -22.73
C THR A 42 -28.86 3.02 -24.23
N GLY A 43 -27.80 2.87 -25.02
CA GLY A 43 -27.83 3.10 -26.47
C GLY A 43 -28.28 1.89 -27.29
N ASP A 44 -28.10 0.68 -26.75
CA ASP A 44 -28.45 -0.56 -27.44
C ASP A 44 -29.93 -0.94 -27.21
N LEU A 45 -30.79 -0.41 -28.07
CA LEU A 45 -32.26 -0.56 -28.06
C LEU A 45 -32.76 -2.01 -28.22
N ARG A 46 -31.88 -2.99 -28.49
CA ARG A 46 -32.28 -4.35 -28.88
C ARG A 46 -32.34 -5.35 -27.72
N LEU A 47 -31.66 -5.09 -26.59
CA LEU A 47 -31.49 -6.08 -25.51
C LEU A 47 -31.66 -5.51 -24.09
N SER A 48 -31.62 -4.18 -23.90
CA SER A 48 -31.63 -3.55 -22.57
C SER A 48 -32.70 -2.47 -22.45
N THR A 49 -33.53 -2.56 -21.42
CA THR A 49 -34.44 -1.49 -21.03
C THR A 49 -33.64 -0.25 -20.63
N PRO A 50 -34.03 0.97 -21.04
CA PRO A 50 -33.35 2.21 -20.67
C PRO A 50 -33.13 2.38 -19.16
N GLN A 51 -34.02 1.81 -18.35
CA GLN A 51 -33.93 1.77 -16.89
C GLN A 51 -32.65 1.07 -16.39
N THR A 52 -32.15 0.05 -17.09
CA THR A 52 -30.97 -0.72 -16.72
C THR A 52 -29.69 0.11 -16.82
N GLY A 53 -29.58 0.98 -17.83
CA GLY A 53 -28.43 1.88 -17.98
C GLY A 53 -28.34 2.89 -16.83
N PHE A 54 -29.46 3.52 -16.45
CA PHE A 54 -29.50 4.45 -15.30
C PHE A 54 -29.13 3.77 -13.98
N VAL A 55 -29.65 2.57 -13.71
CA VAL A 55 -29.30 1.82 -12.50
C VAL A 55 -27.81 1.48 -12.48
N SER A 56 -27.25 1.07 -13.63
CA SER A 56 -25.82 0.76 -13.72
C SER A 56 -24.92 1.97 -13.46
N LEU A 57 -25.32 3.18 -13.90
CA LEU A 57 -24.59 4.42 -13.59
C LEU A 57 -24.52 4.71 -12.09
N VAL A 58 -25.66 4.59 -11.40
CA VAL A 58 -25.71 4.79 -9.94
C VAL A 58 -24.80 3.79 -9.24
N ILE A 59 -24.86 2.51 -9.63
CA ILE A 59 -24.01 1.46 -9.06
C ILE A 59 -22.52 1.76 -9.29
N VAL A 60 -22.12 2.19 -10.49
CA VAL A 60 -20.72 2.52 -10.79
C VAL A 60 -20.22 3.66 -9.90
N ILE A 61 -21.02 4.68 -9.64
CA ILE A 61 -20.66 5.77 -8.73
C ILE A 61 -20.46 5.24 -7.30
N PHE A 62 -21.42 4.47 -6.78
CA PHE A 62 -21.32 3.88 -5.45
C PHE A 62 -20.10 2.96 -5.29
N LEU A 63 -19.85 2.10 -6.28
CA LEU A 63 -18.70 1.19 -6.28
C LEU A 63 -17.37 1.96 -6.38
N THR A 64 -17.31 3.04 -7.15
CA THR A 64 -16.11 3.86 -7.26
C THR A 64 -15.78 4.53 -5.92
N ILE A 65 -16.79 5.06 -5.23
CA ILE A 65 -16.63 5.66 -3.90
C ILE A 65 -16.16 4.59 -2.90
N ALA A 66 -16.85 3.45 -2.86
CA ALA A 66 -16.50 2.35 -1.96
C ALA A 66 -15.08 1.82 -2.22
N ALA A 67 -14.71 1.61 -3.49
CA ALA A 67 -13.36 1.18 -3.88
C ALA A 67 -12.29 2.18 -3.44
N THR A 68 -12.56 3.49 -3.56
CA THR A 68 -11.63 4.54 -3.12
C THR A 68 -11.41 4.50 -1.60
N ILE A 69 -12.48 4.32 -0.82
CA ILE A 69 -12.41 4.22 0.64
C ILE A 69 -11.65 2.96 1.06
N ILE A 70 -12.01 1.81 0.49
CA ILE A 70 -11.35 0.52 0.77
C ILE A 70 -9.87 0.58 0.40
N TRP A 71 -9.53 1.18 -0.74
CA TRP A 71 -8.15 1.36 -1.16
C TRP A 71 -7.34 2.17 -0.14
N ARG A 72 -7.92 3.28 0.34
CA ARG A 72 -7.29 4.10 1.38
C ARG A 72 -7.06 3.30 2.67
N LEU A 73 -8.06 2.52 3.10
CA LEU A 73 -7.95 1.66 4.27
C LEU A 73 -6.88 0.58 4.10
N ALA A 74 -6.79 -0.04 2.92
CA ALA A 74 -5.78 -1.05 2.62
C ALA A 74 -4.36 -0.47 2.68
N VAL A 75 -4.13 0.69 2.07
CA VAL A 75 -2.84 1.39 2.10
C VAL A 75 -2.45 1.76 3.55
N GLU A 76 -3.40 2.23 4.34
CA GLU A 76 -3.18 2.58 5.74
C GLU A 76 -2.87 1.35 6.61
N LEU A 77 -3.60 0.24 6.44
CA LEU A 77 -3.32 -1.02 7.12
C LEU A 77 -1.91 -1.54 6.83
N ILE A 78 -1.48 -1.47 5.57
CA ILE A 78 -0.12 -1.87 5.18
C ILE A 78 0.93 -0.98 5.87
N LEU A 79 0.72 0.34 5.91
CA LEU A 79 1.60 1.27 6.63
C LEU A 79 1.68 0.95 8.13
N VAL A 80 0.54 0.67 8.77
CA VAL A 80 0.49 0.33 10.19
C VAL A 80 1.28 -0.95 10.47
N VAL A 81 1.14 -1.99 9.64
CA VAL A 81 1.89 -3.24 9.81
C VAL A 81 3.40 -3.01 9.69
N PHE A 82 3.84 -2.23 8.70
CA PHE A 82 5.26 -1.88 8.57
C PHE A 82 5.78 -1.08 9.76
N SER A 83 4.97 -0.13 10.25
CA SER A 83 5.32 0.64 11.45
C SER A 83 5.50 -0.24 12.68
N ILE A 84 4.65 -1.25 12.88
CA ILE A 84 4.79 -2.20 14.00
C ILE A 84 6.08 -3.01 13.87
N HIS A 85 6.39 -3.48 12.66
CA HIS A 85 7.60 -4.25 12.41
C HIS A 85 8.87 -3.44 12.73
N ASP A 86 8.91 -2.17 12.32
CA ASP A 86 10.03 -1.28 12.63
C ASP A 86 10.15 -1.01 14.14
N LEU A 87 9.02 -0.84 14.84
CA LEU A 87 8.98 -0.63 16.29
C LEU A 87 9.50 -1.87 17.07
N LEU A 88 9.10 -3.07 16.65
CA LEU A 88 9.61 -4.32 17.21
C LEU A 88 11.11 -4.53 16.95
N ARG A 89 11.58 -4.12 15.78
CA ARG A 89 13.00 -4.17 15.43
C ARG A 89 13.84 -3.30 16.36
N ASP A 90 13.35 -2.10 16.70
CA ASP A 90 14.02 -1.21 17.63
C ASP A 90 14.06 -1.76 19.06
N ILE A 91 12.94 -2.31 19.55
CA ILE A 91 12.89 -2.98 20.86
C ILE A 91 13.91 -4.13 20.92
N ARG A 92 13.99 -4.96 19.87
CA ARG A 92 14.97 -6.05 19.78
C ARG A 92 16.41 -5.54 19.90
N ASN A 93 16.73 -4.43 19.23
CA ASN A 93 18.08 -3.86 19.26
C ASN A 93 18.43 -3.27 20.64
N GLN A 94 17.44 -2.85 21.42
CA GLN A 94 17.63 -2.38 22.79
C GLN A 94 17.82 -3.54 23.79
N VAL A 95 17.14 -4.68 23.56
CA VAL A 95 17.19 -5.86 24.44
C VAL A 95 18.42 -6.74 24.19
N ALA A 96 18.99 -6.72 22.98
CA ALA A 96 20.25 -7.41 22.67
C ALA A 96 21.37 -6.38 22.41
N PRO A 97 22.09 -5.92 23.46
CA PRO A 97 23.25 -5.07 23.29
C PRO A 97 24.29 -5.78 22.42
N ASN A 98 24.80 -5.09 21.41
CA ASN A 98 25.95 -5.53 20.63
C ASN A 98 27.08 -5.94 21.61
N PRO A 99 27.71 -7.13 21.49
CA PRO A 99 28.75 -7.56 22.42
C PRO A 99 29.78 -6.45 22.56
N GLN A 100 29.86 -5.86 23.76
CA GLN A 100 30.80 -4.77 24.03
C GLN A 100 32.21 -5.27 23.67
N PRO A 101 33.00 -4.54 22.87
CA PRO A 101 34.37 -4.94 22.61
C PRO A 101 35.07 -5.02 23.97
N VAL A 102 35.53 -6.22 24.33
CA VAL A 102 36.29 -6.45 25.56
C VAL A 102 37.54 -5.59 25.46
N TYR A 103 37.51 -4.41 26.07
CA TYR A 103 38.66 -3.51 26.11
C TYR A 103 39.70 -4.20 26.99
N ASN A 104 40.64 -4.89 26.34
CA ASN A 104 41.71 -5.61 27.02
C ASN A 104 42.60 -4.60 27.74
N ARG A 105 42.30 -4.37 29.02
CA ARG A 105 42.95 -3.39 29.91
C ARG A 105 44.39 -3.79 30.29
N ARG A 106 45.09 -4.55 29.44
CA ARG A 106 46.39 -5.19 29.72
C ARG A 106 47.55 -4.60 28.90
N SER A 107 47.36 -3.46 28.23
CA SER A 107 48.41 -2.79 27.45
C SER A 107 49.03 -1.57 28.14
N THR A 108 48.75 -1.34 29.42
CA THR A 108 49.27 -0.18 30.18
C THR A 108 50.15 -0.57 31.37
N ASP A 109 50.81 -1.73 31.33
CA ASP A 109 51.90 -2.03 32.29
C ASP A 109 53.25 -1.78 31.59
N PRO A 110 53.83 -0.57 31.71
CA PRO A 110 55.21 -0.33 31.33
C PRO A 110 56.11 -0.93 32.42
N ARG A 111 56.56 -2.17 32.19
CA ARG A 111 57.71 -2.74 32.89
C ARG A 111 58.99 -2.44 32.12
#